data_AF-A0A3M9Y047-F1
#
_entry.id   AF-A0A3M9Y047-F1
#
_cell.length_a   1.000
_cell.length_b   1.000
_cell.length_c   1.000
_cell.angle_alpha   90.00
_cell.angle_beta   90.00
_cell.angle_gamma   90.00
#
_symmetry.space_group_name_H-M   'P 1'
#
loop_
_entity.id
_entity.type
_entity.pdbx_description
1 polymer ?
#
loop_
_entity_poly.entity_id
_entity_poly.type
_entity_poly.pdbx_seq_one_letter_code
_entity_poly.pdbx_strand_id
1 'polypeptide(L)'
;MGLVDLSPPHVPSWVVPASFALLAAGALCWDATYVLLAIRSRRTHSYGMPLLALALNISWEIIFAIGIAEQPLERIGFLAWLLLDIPVLQATIRAAPREFSHAPLVARNIVPILASMVAVGCAGNAAFAYWFFAAPGRGSGDKAGKWWRGAEGYDCTELAFWTAGIAQLSVSAGCLAMLFERGHSGGTSYAIW
;
A
#
# COMPACT_ATOMS: atom_id res chain seq x y z
N MET A 1 -2.31 2.25 -12.81
CA MET A 1 -3.36 1.29 -13.19
C MET A 1 -4.26 1.98 -14.19
N GLY A 2 -4.68 1.27 -15.24
CA GLY A 2 -5.61 1.79 -16.22
C GLY A 2 -5.00 2.68 -17.30
N LEU A 3 -3.68 2.61 -17.54
CA LEU A 3 -3.02 3.39 -18.61
C LEU A 3 -3.55 3.09 -20.02
N VAL A 4 -4.17 1.93 -20.21
CA VAL A 4 -4.77 1.49 -21.48
C VAL A 4 -6.29 1.58 -21.47
N ASP A 5 -6.89 2.07 -20.38
CA ASP A 5 -8.34 2.18 -20.28
C ASP A 5 -8.87 3.27 -21.22
N LEU A 6 -9.98 2.97 -21.88
CA LEU A 6 -10.67 3.89 -22.77
C LEU A 6 -11.87 4.51 -22.05
N SER A 7 -11.91 5.83 -21.97
CA SER A 7 -13.06 6.53 -21.42
C SER A 7 -14.26 6.48 -22.38
N PRO A 8 -15.49 6.31 -21.88
CA PRO A 8 -16.69 6.41 -22.72
C PRO A 8 -16.80 7.74 -23.48
N PRO A 9 -17.46 7.80 -24.65
CA PRO A 9 -17.52 9.00 -25.49
C PRO A 9 -18.13 10.24 -24.82
N HIS A 10 -18.96 10.05 -23.79
CA HIS A 10 -19.62 11.13 -23.05
C HIS A 10 -18.73 11.73 -21.96
N VAL A 11 -17.59 11.10 -21.64
CA VAL A 11 -16.66 11.59 -20.61
C VAL A 11 -15.81 12.72 -21.19
N PRO A 12 -15.74 13.90 -20.53
CA PRO A 12 -14.90 14.99 -21.01
C PRO A 12 -13.42 14.60 -21.12
N SER A 13 -12.74 15.07 -22.17
CA SER A 13 -11.35 14.71 -22.48
C SER A 13 -10.33 15.10 -21.40
N TRP A 14 -10.67 16.03 -20.50
CA TRP A 14 -9.80 16.46 -19.40
C TRP A 14 -9.87 15.54 -18.17
N VAL A 15 -10.89 14.69 -18.03
CA VAL A 15 -11.10 13.87 -16.82
C VAL A 15 -9.97 12.86 -16.62
N VAL A 16 -9.59 12.14 -17.69
CA VAL A 16 -8.52 11.13 -17.62
C VAL A 16 -7.15 11.79 -17.29
N PRO A 17 -6.72 12.87 -17.98
CA PRO A 17 -5.52 13.61 -17.60
C PRO A 17 -5.55 14.15 -16.15
N ALA A 18 -6.68 14.69 -15.70
CA ALA A 18 -6.82 15.21 -14.34
C ALA A 18 -6.70 14.07 -13.30
N SER A 19 -7.35 12.94 -13.54
CA SER A 19 -7.25 11.75 -12.68
C SER A 19 -5.81 11.24 -12.61
N PHE A 20 -5.10 11.22 -13.74
CA PHE A 20 -3.69 10.84 -13.79
C PHE A 20 -2.82 11.81 -12.98
N ALA A 21 -3.01 13.12 -13.15
CA ALA A 21 -2.26 14.13 -12.41
C ALA A 21 -2.47 14.04 -10.90
N LEU A 22 -3.71 13.82 -10.45
CA LEU A 22 -4.04 13.62 -9.04
C LEU A 22 -3.40 12.36 -8.47
N LEU A 23 -3.45 11.25 -9.22
CA LEU A 23 -2.79 10.00 -8.82
C LEU A 23 -1.27 10.19 -8.70
N ALA A 24 -0.65 10.85 -9.68
CA ALA A 24 0.79 11.11 -9.68
C ALA A 24 1.19 12.02 -8.49
N ALA A 25 0.43 13.08 -8.21
CA ALA A 25 0.66 13.93 -7.04
C ALA A 25 0.54 13.13 -5.73
N GLY A 26 -0.51 12.32 -5.60
CA GLY A 26 -0.70 11.44 -4.44
C GLY A 26 0.46 10.45 -4.26
N ALA A 27 0.94 9.86 -5.35
CA ALA A 27 2.10 8.95 -5.33
C ALA A 27 3.38 9.65 -4.85
N LEU A 28 3.67 10.85 -5.35
CA LEU A 28 4.83 11.64 -4.92
C LEU A 28 4.75 12.06 -3.45
N CYS A 29 3.56 12.43 -2.98
CA CYS A 29 3.33 12.71 -1.56
C CYS A 29 3.59 11.45 -0.72
N TRP A 30 3.12 10.29 -1.17
CA TRP A 30 3.34 9.01 -0.49
C TRP A 30 4.84 8.63 -0.44
N ASP A 31 5.57 8.84 -1.52
CA ASP A 31 7.03 8.63 -1.56
C ASP A 31 7.74 9.50 -0.52
N ALA A 32 7.35 10.78 -0.43
CA ALA A 32 7.87 11.69 0.59
C ALA A 32 7.53 11.19 1.99
N THR A 33 6.31 10.70 2.22
CA THR A 33 5.90 10.08 3.49
C THR A 33 6.81 8.91 3.86
N TYR A 34 7.08 7.96 2.96
CA TYR A 34 8.01 6.84 3.22
C TYR A 34 9.40 7.34 3.67
N VAL A 35 9.98 8.29 2.92
CA VAL A 35 11.30 8.84 3.22
C VAL A 35 11.32 9.53 4.58
N LEU A 36 10.34 10.40 4.84
CA LEU A 36 10.27 11.15 6.09
C LEU A 36 10.01 10.22 7.29
N LEU A 37 9.17 9.19 7.12
CA LEU A 37 8.91 8.19 8.15
C LEU A 37 10.18 7.43 8.51
N ALA A 38 10.95 7.00 7.51
CA ALA A 38 12.23 6.32 7.74
C ALA A 38 13.26 7.22 8.44
N ILE A 39 13.32 8.51 8.09
CA ILE A 39 14.20 9.49 8.75
C ILE A 39 13.76 9.70 10.21
N ARG A 40 12.47 9.96 10.44
CA ARG A 40 11.92 10.26 11.77
C ARG A 40 12.02 9.06 12.70
N SER A 41 11.70 7.87 12.21
CA SER A 41 11.81 6.60 12.95
C SER A 41 13.24 6.38 13.44
N ARG A 42 14.24 6.57 12.58
CA ARG A 42 15.66 6.48 12.99
C ARG A 42 16.06 7.54 14.02
N ARG A 43 15.64 8.79 13.86
CA ARG A 43 15.96 9.89 14.78
C ARG A 43 15.32 9.75 16.16
N THR A 44 14.12 9.18 16.21
CA THR A 44 13.34 9.00 17.45
C THR A 44 13.52 7.60 18.05
N HIS A 45 14.25 6.72 17.36
CA HIS A 45 14.45 5.33 17.74
C HIS A 45 13.14 4.57 18.00
N SER A 46 12.11 4.90 17.22
CA SER A 46 10.78 4.30 17.20
C SER A 46 10.47 3.86 15.77
N TYR A 47 9.24 3.41 15.51
CA TYR A 47 8.73 3.07 14.19
C TYR A 47 7.42 3.80 13.89
N GLY A 48 7.32 4.33 12.67
CA GLY A 48 6.26 5.26 12.29
C GLY A 48 5.01 4.66 11.64
N MET A 49 5.05 3.38 11.23
CA MET A 49 3.91 2.70 10.61
C MET A 49 3.50 1.46 11.41
N PRO A 50 2.21 1.24 11.68
CA PRO A 50 1.74 0.04 12.36
C PRO A 50 2.20 -1.25 11.66
N LEU A 51 2.50 -2.31 12.42
CA LEU A 51 3.00 -3.57 11.85
C LEU A 51 2.07 -4.15 10.76
N LEU A 52 0.76 -4.10 10.99
CA LEU A 52 -0.24 -4.58 10.03
C LEU A 52 -0.26 -3.74 8.75
N ALA A 53 -0.22 -2.41 8.90
CA ALA A 53 -0.19 -1.50 7.77
C ALA A 53 1.06 -1.71 6.92
N LEU A 54 2.24 -1.80 7.56
CA LEU A 54 3.50 -2.07 6.86
C LEU A 54 3.48 -3.42 6.14
N ALA A 55 2.96 -4.47 6.79
CA ALA A 55 2.83 -5.77 6.16
C ALA A 55 1.87 -5.75 4.97
N LEU A 56 0.75 -5.04 5.07
CA LEU A 56 -0.22 -4.89 3.98
C LEU A 56 0.36 -4.10 2.80
N ASN A 57 1.12 -3.03 3.05
CA ASN A 57 1.80 -2.26 1.99
C ASN A 57 2.77 -3.13 1.20
N ILE A 58 3.73 -3.76 1.89
CA ILE A 58 4.71 -4.66 1.27
C ILE A 58 4.00 -5.76 0.48
N SER A 59 2.95 -6.36 1.06
CA SER A 59 2.17 -7.40 0.39
C SER A 59 1.48 -6.91 -0.88
N TRP A 60 0.86 -5.73 -0.81
CA TRP A 60 0.16 -5.11 -1.92
C TRP A 60 1.13 -4.79 -3.05
N GLU A 61 2.28 -4.19 -2.73
CA GLU A 61 3.31 -3.83 -3.69
C GLU A 61 3.92 -5.06 -4.37
N ILE A 62 4.16 -6.15 -3.64
CA ILE A 62 4.61 -7.44 -4.21
C ILE A 62 3.59 -7.99 -5.21
N ILE A 63 2.32 -8.12 -4.79
CA ILE A 63 1.28 -8.72 -5.62
C ILE A 63 1.02 -7.87 -6.87
N PHE A 64 1.03 -6.54 -6.71
CA PHE A 64 0.76 -5.64 -7.82
C PHE A 64 1.95 -5.53 -8.78
N ALA A 65 3.19 -5.46 -8.28
CA ALA A 65 4.39 -5.42 -9.12
C ALA A 65 4.55 -6.69 -9.98
N ILE A 66 4.27 -7.86 -9.40
CA ILE A 66 4.54 -9.16 -10.05
C ILE A 66 3.33 -9.64 -10.87
N GLY A 67 2.12 -9.49 -10.34
CA GLY A 67 0.94 -10.20 -10.84
C GLY A 67 -0.10 -9.34 -11.53
N ILE A 68 -0.35 -8.13 -11.03
CA ILE A 68 -1.51 -7.31 -11.44
C ILE A 68 -1.12 -6.26 -12.48
N ALA A 69 -0.05 -5.49 -12.23
CA ALA A 69 0.35 -4.41 -13.12
C ALA A 69 0.80 -4.96 -14.47
N GLU A 70 0.30 -4.35 -15.54
CA GLU A 70 0.57 -4.79 -16.91
C GLU A 70 1.65 -3.95 -17.56
N GLN A 71 1.57 -2.64 -17.36
CA GLN A 71 2.46 -1.70 -18.01
C GLN A 71 3.80 -1.63 -17.26
N PRO A 72 4.93 -1.60 -17.97
CA PRO A 72 6.25 -1.47 -17.35
C PRO A 72 6.34 -0.28 -16.39
N LEU A 73 5.73 0.85 -16.74
CA LEU A 73 5.71 2.05 -15.90
C LEU A 73 5.01 1.81 -14.56
N GLU A 74 3.87 1.10 -14.57
CA GLU A 74 3.13 0.77 -13.36
C GLU A 74 3.96 -0.17 -12.47
N ARG A 75 4.55 -1.21 -13.06
CA ARG A 75 5.43 -2.15 -12.35
C ARG A 75 6.62 -1.48 -11.69
N ILE A 76 7.25 -0.53 -12.39
CA ILE A 76 8.35 0.27 -11.84
C ILE A 76 7.88 1.10 -10.65
N GLY A 77 6.69 1.70 -10.73
CA GLY A 77 6.10 2.43 -9.60
C GLY A 77 5.92 1.56 -8.36
N PHE A 78 5.30 0.38 -8.50
CA PHE A 78 5.15 -0.57 -7.38
C PHE A 78 6.49 -1.07 -6.84
N LEU A 79 7.46 -1.33 -7.71
CA LEU A 79 8.80 -1.72 -7.29
C LEU A 79 9.51 -0.59 -6.53
N ALA A 80 9.34 0.66 -6.94
CA ALA A 80 9.89 1.81 -6.25
C ALA A 80 9.31 1.93 -4.83
N TRP A 81 7.99 1.77 -4.67
CA TRP A 81 7.36 1.72 -3.35
C TRP A 81 7.89 0.57 -2.48
N LEU A 82 8.05 -0.63 -3.06
CA LEU A 82 8.61 -1.79 -2.34
C LEU A 82 10.03 -1.55 -1.84
N LEU A 83 10.83 -0.79 -2.59
CA LEU A 83 12.17 -0.39 -2.17
C LEU A 83 12.14 0.69 -1.07
N LEU A 84 11.16 1.59 -1.10
CA LEU A 84 10.97 2.62 -0.07
C LEU A 84 10.48 2.04 1.26
N ASP A 85 9.80 0.89 1.23
CA ASP A 85 9.40 0.16 2.44
C ASP A 85 10.61 -0.43 3.20
N ILE A 86 11.72 -0.74 2.52
CA ILE A 86 12.90 -1.35 3.16
C ILE A 86 13.43 -0.48 4.32
N PRO A 87 13.71 0.84 4.16
CA PRO A 87 14.09 1.70 5.27
C PRO A 87 13.08 1.74 6.44
N VAL A 88 11.78 1.69 6.15
CA VAL A 88 10.70 1.70 7.17
C VAL A 88 10.66 0.38 7.94
N LEU A 89 10.75 -0.74 7.22
CA LEU A 89 10.86 -2.08 7.79
C LEU A 89 12.09 -2.21 8.69
N GLN A 90 13.24 -1.74 8.21
CA GLN A 90 14.46 -1.77 9.02
C GLN A 90 14.36 -0.90 10.28
N ALA A 91 13.70 0.26 10.22
CA ALA A 91 13.48 1.09 11.40
C ALA A 91 12.57 0.38 12.41
N THR A 92 11.53 -0.29 11.92
CA THR A 92 10.59 -1.10 12.72
C THR A 92 11.31 -2.23 13.46
N ILE A 93 12.11 -3.03 12.76
CA ILE A 93 12.87 -4.14 13.36
C ILE A 93 13.85 -3.62 14.42
N ARG A 94 14.56 -2.52 14.14
CA ARG A 94 15.54 -1.95 15.10
C ARG A 94 14.88 -1.36 16.35
N ALA A 95 13.68 -0.79 16.22
CA ALA A 95 12.95 -0.20 17.34
C ALA A 95 12.26 -1.27 18.21
N ALA A 96 12.02 -2.48 17.68
CA ALA A 96 11.20 -3.50 18.32
C ALA A 96 11.59 -3.86 19.78
N PRO A 97 12.87 -4.03 20.16
CA PRO A 97 13.25 -4.33 21.55
C PRO A 97 12.83 -3.25 22.55
N ARG A 98 12.75 -1.99 22.10
CA ARG A 98 12.36 -0.85 22.93
C ARG A 98 10.84 -0.70 22.99
N GLU A 99 10.22 -0.63 21.81
CA GLU A 99 8.80 -0.32 21.66
C GLU A 99 7.93 -1.47 22.18
N PHE A 100 8.37 -2.73 22.01
CA PHE A 100 7.69 -3.91 22.53
C PHE A 100 8.32 -4.45 23.81
N SER A 101 8.94 -3.59 24.64
CA SER A 101 9.52 -4.00 25.93
C SER A 101 8.48 -4.61 26.89
N HIS A 102 7.22 -4.18 26.79
CA HIS A 102 6.09 -4.75 27.51
C HIS A 102 5.63 -6.12 26.95
N ALA A 103 6.06 -6.50 25.74
CA ALA A 103 5.73 -7.75 25.06
C ALA A 103 7.00 -8.46 24.53
N PRO A 104 7.82 -9.08 25.40
CA PRO A 104 9.13 -9.64 25.02
C PRO A 104 9.07 -10.72 23.93
N LEU A 105 7.96 -11.47 23.85
CA LEU A 105 7.75 -12.46 22.79
C LEU A 105 7.64 -11.77 21.42
N VAL A 106 6.95 -10.64 21.32
CA VAL A 106 6.83 -9.86 20.09
C VAL A 106 8.17 -9.24 19.73
N ALA A 107 8.84 -8.60 20.69
CA ALA A 107 10.14 -7.97 20.48
C ALA A 107 11.19 -8.93 19.88
N ARG A 108 11.27 -10.16 20.42
CA ARG A 108 12.23 -11.18 19.97
C ARG A 108 11.86 -11.83 18.64
N ASN A 109 10.58 -11.85 18.30
CA ASN A 109 10.04 -12.51 17.11
C ASN A 109 9.50 -11.52 16.06
N ILE A 110 9.92 -10.25 16.11
CA ILE A 110 9.35 -9.21 15.23
C ILE A 110 9.53 -9.55 13.74
N VAL A 111 10.67 -10.11 13.36
CA VAL A 111 10.97 -10.50 11.97
C VAL A 111 10.05 -11.64 11.49
N PRO A 112 9.97 -12.80 12.16
CA PRO A 112 9.06 -13.86 11.72
C PRO A 112 7.58 -13.44 11.82
N ILE A 113 7.20 -12.57 12.77
CA ILE A 113 5.84 -12.00 12.83
C ILE A 113 5.57 -11.19 11.56
N LEU A 114 6.42 -10.20 11.23
CA LEU A 114 6.25 -9.38 10.03
C LEU A 114 6.27 -10.22 8.75
N ALA A 115 7.19 -11.18 8.64
CA ALA A 115 7.25 -12.08 7.48
C ALA A 115 5.97 -12.91 7.33
N SER A 116 5.41 -13.40 8.44
CA SER A 116 4.14 -14.15 8.44
C SER A 116 2.98 -13.24 8.04
N MET A 117 2.93 -12.01 8.56
CA MET A 117 1.90 -11.03 8.21
C MET A 117 1.98 -10.65 6.73
N VAL A 118 3.18 -10.49 6.17
CA VAL A 118 3.38 -10.26 4.73
C VAL A 118 2.95 -11.47 3.91
N ALA A 119 3.29 -12.69 4.34
CA ALA A 119 2.86 -13.90 3.62
C ALA A 119 1.33 -14.03 3.58
N VAL A 120 0.66 -13.79 4.71
CA VAL A 120 -0.81 -13.77 4.81
C VAL A 120 -1.40 -12.62 3.98
N GLY A 121 -0.79 -11.43 4.03
CA GLY A 121 -1.20 -10.28 3.24
C GLY A 121 -1.09 -10.52 1.74
N CYS A 122 0.00 -11.17 1.28
CA CYS A 122 0.17 -11.59 -0.11
C CYS A 122 -0.91 -12.59 -0.52
N ALA A 123 -1.17 -13.60 0.31
CA ALA A 123 -2.22 -14.58 0.05
C ALA A 123 -3.60 -13.91 -0.04
N GLY A 124 -3.91 -12.98 0.87
CA GLY A 124 -5.16 -12.22 0.88
C GLY A 124 -5.32 -11.32 -0.34
N ASN A 125 -4.29 -10.53 -0.69
CA ASN A 125 -4.30 -9.67 -1.88
C ASN A 125 -4.43 -10.49 -3.16
N ALA A 126 -3.69 -11.61 -3.27
CA ALA A 126 -3.79 -12.50 -4.42
C ALA A 126 -5.19 -13.13 -4.52
N ALA A 127 -5.72 -13.67 -3.42
CA ALA A 127 -7.06 -14.28 -3.40
C ALA A 127 -8.14 -13.27 -3.80
N PHE A 128 -8.07 -12.03 -3.28
CA PHE A 128 -9.00 -10.98 -3.65
C PHE A 128 -8.86 -10.59 -5.12
N ALA A 129 -7.64 -10.42 -5.63
CA ALA A 129 -7.42 -10.10 -7.04
C ALA A 129 -7.92 -11.21 -7.98
N TYR A 130 -7.64 -12.47 -7.66
CA TYR A 130 -8.14 -13.61 -8.44
C TYR A 130 -9.66 -13.70 -8.41
N TRP A 131 -10.28 -13.46 -7.25
CA TRP A 131 -11.74 -13.39 -7.16
C TRP A 131 -12.31 -12.22 -7.98
N PHE A 132 -11.67 -11.05 -7.91
CA PHE A 132 -12.10 -9.84 -8.61
C PHE A 132 -12.07 -10.04 -10.13
N PHE A 133 -10.99 -10.65 -10.65
CA PHE A 133 -10.84 -10.95 -12.07
C PHE A 133 -11.42 -12.31 -12.50
N ALA A 134 -12.16 -13.02 -11.64
CA ALA A 134 -12.76 -14.30 -11.99
C ALA A 134 -13.89 -14.18 -13.05
N ALA A 135 -14.47 -12.99 -13.21
CA ALA A 135 -15.51 -12.72 -14.20
C ALA A 135 -15.46 -11.24 -14.64
N PRO A 136 -15.74 -10.94 -15.92
CA PRO A 136 -15.83 -9.56 -16.38
C PRO A 136 -17.04 -8.87 -15.74
N GLY A 137 -16.95 -7.55 -15.58
CA GLY A 137 -18.02 -6.74 -14.99
C GLY A 137 -18.11 -6.81 -13.46
N ARG A 138 -17.24 -7.57 -12.78
CA ARG A 138 -17.20 -7.60 -11.30
C ARG A 138 -16.72 -6.26 -10.74
N GLY A 139 -17.30 -5.86 -9.61
CA GLY A 139 -17.08 -4.56 -9.00
C GLY A 139 -18.27 -3.64 -9.22
N SER A 140 -18.02 -2.33 -9.22
CA SER A 140 -19.06 -1.31 -9.30
C SER A 140 -18.94 -0.47 -10.57
N GLY A 141 -20.08 -0.13 -11.17
CA GLY A 141 -20.14 0.70 -12.36
C GLY A 141 -19.83 -0.03 -13.67
N ASP A 142 -19.86 0.73 -14.77
CA ASP A 142 -19.60 0.21 -16.11
C ASP A 142 -18.12 -0.13 -16.31
N LYS A 143 -17.85 -1.31 -16.91
CA LYS A 143 -16.52 -1.84 -17.20
C LYS A 143 -16.16 -1.80 -18.69
N ALA A 144 -17.02 -1.22 -19.52
CA ALA A 144 -16.69 -0.95 -20.91
C ALA A 144 -15.44 -0.06 -21.00
N GLY A 145 -14.52 -0.41 -21.89
CA GLY A 145 -13.24 0.28 -22.05
C GLY A 145 -12.20 -0.03 -20.96
N LYS A 146 -12.49 -0.91 -19.98
CA LYS A 146 -11.51 -1.38 -18.99
C LYS A 146 -10.85 -2.66 -19.45
N TRP A 147 -9.52 -2.67 -19.46
CA TRP A 147 -8.75 -3.78 -20.01
C TRP A 147 -7.81 -4.39 -18.99
N TRP A 148 -7.74 -5.73 -19.00
CA TRP A 148 -6.70 -6.48 -18.33
C TRP A 148 -6.33 -7.75 -19.11
N ARG A 149 -5.04 -7.94 -19.36
CA ARG A 149 -4.42 -9.07 -20.07
C ARG A 149 -5.05 -9.36 -21.44
N GLY A 150 -5.36 -8.30 -22.17
CA GLY A 150 -5.97 -8.38 -23.50
C GLY A 150 -7.44 -8.75 -23.49
N ALA A 151 -8.10 -8.76 -22.32
CA ALA A 151 -9.53 -8.94 -22.20
C ALA A 151 -10.21 -7.68 -21.63
N GLU A 152 -11.37 -7.34 -22.16
CA GLU A 152 -12.19 -6.22 -21.69
C GLU A 152 -13.07 -6.64 -20.49
N GLY A 153 -13.50 -5.67 -19.69
CA GLY A 153 -14.43 -5.84 -18.59
C GLY A 153 -13.77 -6.04 -17.23
N TYR A 154 -12.44 -5.83 -17.15
CA TYR A 154 -11.65 -6.02 -15.94
C TYR A 154 -11.01 -4.70 -15.51
N ASP A 155 -11.34 -4.25 -14.30
CA ASP A 155 -10.94 -2.93 -13.81
C ASP A 155 -9.84 -3.02 -12.76
N CYS A 156 -8.59 -2.90 -13.21
CA CYS A 156 -7.43 -2.87 -12.33
C CYS A 156 -7.41 -1.66 -11.41
N THR A 157 -8.04 -0.55 -11.82
CA THR A 157 -8.06 0.68 -11.05
C THR A 157 -9.01 0.54 -9.86
N GLU A 158 -10.20 -0.06 -10.07
CA GLU A 158 -11.10 -0.37 -8.95
C GLU A 158 -10.50 -1.43 -8.01
N LEU A 159 -9.87 -2.48 -8.55
CA LEU A 159 -9.16 -3.45 -7.72
C LEU A 159 -8.10 -2.77 -6.83
N ALA A 160 -7.29 -1.88 -7.42
CA ALA A 160 -6.30 -1.09 -6.69
C ALA A 160 -6.95 -0.19 -5.64
N PHE A 161 -8.07 0.45 -5.95
CA PHE A 161 -8.80 1.31 -5.02
C PHE A 161 -9.26 0.55 -3.77
N TRP A 162 -9.89 -0.62 -3.93
CA TRP A 162 -10.36 -1.41 -2.78
C TRP A 162 -9.22 -1.94 -1.93
N THR A 163 -8.20 -2.50 -2.56
CA THR A 163 -7.06 -3.09 -1.86
C THR A 163 -6.21 -2.03 -1.14
N ALA A 164 -5.91 -0.90 -1.81
CA ALA A 164 -5.23 0.22 -1.19
C ALA A 164 -6.08 0.89 -0.11
N GLY A 165 -7.40 0.99 -0.30
CA GLY A 165 -8.31 1.56 0.71
C GLY A 165 -8.29 0.79 2.03
N ILE A 166 -8.26 -0.55 1.98
CA ILE A 166 -8.13 -1.39 3.18
C ILE A 166 -6.77 -1.18 3.87
N ALA A 167 -5.69 -1.11 3.09
CA ALA A 167 -4.36 -0.82 3.63
C ALA A 167 -4.33 0.56 4.31
N GLN A 168 -4.89 1.59 3.66
CA GLN A 168 -4.95 2.95 4.20
C GLN A 168 -5.83 3.05 5.45
N LEU A 169 -6.97 2.36 5.49
CA LEU A 169 -7.79 2.29 6.70
C LEU A 169 -7.00 1.64 7.86
N SER A 170 -6.23 0.59 7.56
CA SER A 170 -5.37 -0.08 8.54
C SER A 170 -4.24 0.84 9.03
N VAL A 171 -3.67 1.68 8.16
CA VAL A 171 -2.72 2.73 8.53
C VAL A 171 -3.39 3.71 9.51
N SER A 172 -4.53 4.30 9.14
CA SER A 172 -5.20 5.32 9.96
C SER A 172 -5.60 4.79 11.34
N ALA A 173 -6.29 3.64 11.38
CA ALA A 173 -6.72 3.03 12.64
C ALA A 173 -5.52 2.56 13.48
N GLY A 174 -4.51 1.96 12.84
CA GLY A 174 -3.31 1.50 13.52
C GLY A 174 -2.46 2.63 14.09
N CYS A 175 -2.31 3.75 13.37
CA CYS A 175 -1.58 4.93 13.85
C CYS A 175 -2.24 5.50 15.12
N LEU A 176 -3.57 5.55 15.15
CA LEU A 176 -4.30 5.97 16.35
C LEU A 176 -4.10 4.98 17.51
N ALA A 177 -4.16 3.67 17.25
CA ALA A 177 -3.90 2.64 18.26
C ALA A 177 -2.47 2.73 18.84
N MET A 178 -1.47 2.99 17.99
CA MET A 178 -0.08 3.17 18.43
C MET A 178 0.08 4.34 19.40
N LEU A 179 -0.65 5.45 19.19
CA LEU A 179 -0.60 6.60 20.12
C LEU A 179 -1.11 6.21 21.50
N PHE A 180 -2.19 5.42 21.59
CA PHE A 180 -2.73 4.93 22.85
C PHE A 180 -1.82 3.89 23.52
N GLU A 181 -1.26 2.97 22.74
CA GLU A 181 -0.42 1.87 23.23
C GLU A 181 0.92 2.38 23.80
N ARG A 182 1.54 3.35 23.12
CA ARG A 182 2.90 3.82 23.47
C ARG A 182 2.95 5.12 24.26
N GLY A 183 1.88 5.90 24.20
CA GLY A 183 1.82 7.23 24.83
C GLY A 183 2.74 8.28 24.18
N HIS A 184 3.26 8.04 22.97
CA HIS A 184 4.11 8.99 22.24
C HIS A 184 3.98 8.87 20.72
N SER A 185 4.32 9.95 20.01
CA SER A 185 4.31 10.03 18.54
C SER A 185 5.67 9.76 17.88
N GLY A 186 6.63 9.16 18.61
CA GLY A 186 7.92 8.74 18.04
C GLY A 186 7.73 7.93 16.76
N GLY A 187 8.54 8.21 15.74
CA GLY A 187 8.42 7.60 14.41
C GLY A 187 7.58 8.39 13.42
N THR A 188 6.73 9.32 13.89
CA THR A 188 5.82 10.10 13.03
C THR A 188 5.73 11.59 13.45
N SER A 189 4.97 12.40 12.69
CA SER A 189 4.61 13.80 13.01
C SER A 189 3.50 14.30 12.07
N TYR A 190 2.84 15.42 12.43
CA TYR A 190 1.88 16.13 11.56
C TYR A 190 2.49 16.68 10.25
N ALA A 191 3.82 16.70 10.11
CA ALA A 191 4.45 17.12 8.86
C ALA A 191 4.62 15.96 7.86
N ILE A 192 4.35 14.72 8.30
CA ILE A 192 4.49 13.49 7.51
C ILE A 192 3.14 13.07 6.89
N TRP A 193 2.03 13.49 7.51
CA TRP A 193 0.65 13.22 7.12
C TRP A 193 -0.06 14.53 6.78
#